data_AF-A0A162CBM9-F1
#
_entry.id   AF-A0A162CBM9-F1
#
_cell.length_a   1.000
_cell.length_b   1.000
_cell.length_c   1.000
_cell.angle_alpha   90.00
_cell.angle_beta   90.00
_cell.angle_gamma   90.00
#
_symmetry.space_group_name_H-M   'P 1'
#
loop_
_entity.id
_entity.type
_entity.pdbx_description
1 polymer ?
#
loop_
_entity_poly.entity_id
_entity_poly.type
_entity_poly.pdbx_seq_one_letter_code
_entity_poly.pdbx_strand_id
1 'polypeptide(L)'
;MLVKSKITKMACIYAFTNIIFLLLLLVQMNVAGTFSLDFCVEDRCLKYLYDRHQYFIELVIVINKFLAGFAAIFGVAYGYVAFLEQSKDRAFNNHLRNLEFFVSFIKSEIDRLDYLSQSSVDFNILYQLIYPNSSEGKMSNFDGYKSGVKELRDYVISYSNGYKGGLKKVPNSEVSFFNHKKKIIKLAKKFGIDVANLPKSDFFSVESDFFKLLDVITTTFTNEREVERARFLMHKVDIHYR
;
A
#
# COMPACT_ATOMS: atom_id res chain seq x y z
N MET A 1 18.46 -10.88 0.57
CA MET A 1 19.46 -11.90 0.14
C MET A 1 20.55 -12.17 1.20
N LEU A 2 21.11 -11.15 1.84
CA LEU A 2 22.10 -11.29 2.94
C LEU A 2 21.62 -12.10 4.16
N VAL A 3 20.32 -12.07 4.48
CA VAL A 3 19.78 -12.69 5.70
C VAL A 3 19.49 -14.18 5.54
N LYS A 4 18.99 -14.64 4.39
CA LYS A 4 18.88 -16.07 4.05
C LYS A 4 20.23 -16.78 4.22
N SER A 5 21.31 -16.14 3.76
CA SER A 5 22.68 -16.66 3.93
C SER A 5 23.07 -16.85 5.40
N LYS A 6 22.63 -15.96 6.31
CA LYS A 6 22.95 -16.05 7.75
C LYS A 6 22.20 -17.18 8.45
N ILE A 7 20.96 -17.45 8.09
CA ILE A 7 20.16 -18.54 8.67
C ILE A 7 20.70 -19.90 8.23
N THR A 8 21.00 -20.06 6.93
CA THR A 8 21.63 -21.28 6.43
C THR A 8 22.96 -21.52 7.15
N LYS A 9 23.77 -20.48 7.37
CA LYS A 9 25.00 -20.59 8.16
C LYS A 9 24.75 -21.02 9.61
N MET A 10 23.77 -20.45 10.30
CA MET A 10 23.44 -20.87 11.68
C MET A 10 22.94 -22.31 11.76
N ALA A 11 22.10 -22.74 10.81
CA ALA A 11 21.64 -24.13 10.74
C ALA A 11 22.81 -25.10 10.49
N CYS A 12 23.74 -24.75 9.59
CA CYS A 12 24.96 -25.53 9.35
C CYS A 12 25.85 -25.60 10.60
N ILE A 13 26.03 -24.49 11.33
CA ILE A 13 26.79 -24.47 12.59
C ILE A 13 26.14 -25.39 13.63
N TYR A 14 24.81 -25.31 13.80
CA TYR A 14 24.11 -26.17 14.75
C TYR A 14 24.25 -27.67 14.41
N ALA A 15 24.09 -28.03 13.14
CA ALA A 15 24.28 -29.41 12.67
C ALA A 15 25.72 -29.89 12.92
N PHE A 16 26.71 -29.06 12.58
CA PHE A 16 28.13 -29.37 12.78
C PHE A 16 28.48 -29.58 14.27
N THR A 17 27.98 -28.72 15.15
CA THR A 17 28.18 -28.83 16.60
C THR A 17 27.62 -30.14 17.15
N ASN A 18 26.43 -30.56 16.69
CA ASN A 18 25.85 -31.85 17.12
C ASN A 18 26.63 -33.06 16.61
N ILE A 19 27.16 -33.00 15.38
CA ILE A 19 28.04 -34.05 14.85
C ILE A 19 29.32 -34.18 15.70
N ILE A 20 29.92 -33.05 16.10
CA ILE A 20 31.09 -33.06 17.00
C ILE A 20 30.74 -33.71 18.34
N PHE A 21 29.61 -33.36 18.96
CA PHE A 21 29.20 -33.96 20.22
C PHE A 21 28.99 -35.47 20.10
N LEU A 22 28.41 -35.94 18.98
CA LEU A 22 28.25 -37.36 18.70
C LEU A 22 29.62 -38.07 18.60
N LEU A 23 30.56 -37.48 17.88
CA LEU A 23 31.92 -38.03 17.74
C LEU A 23 32.64 -38.07 19.09
N LEU A 24 32.52 -37.03 19.91
CA LEU A 24 33.11 -36.99 21.25
C LEU A 24 32.51 -38.05 22.17
N LEU A 25 31.19 -38.29 22.10
CA LEU A 25 30.53 -39.37 22.84
C LEU A 25 31.12 -40.73 22.44
N LEU A 26 31.26 -40.99 21.14
CA LEU A 26 31.83 -42.24 20.63
C LEU A 26 33.28 -42.45 21.10
N VAL A 27 34.11 -41.40 21.06
CA VAL A 27 35.48 -41.47 21.60
C VAL A 27 35.46 -41.78 23.10
N GLN A 28 34.58 -41.14 23.87
CA GLN A 28 34.48 -41.37 25.31
C GLN A 28 34.03 -42.80 25.65
N MET A 29 33.09 -43.35 24.88
CA MET A 29 32.65 -44.74 25.01
C MET A 29 33.77 -45.74 24.66
N ASN A 30 34.63 -45.41 23.69
CA ASN A 30 35.80 -46.22 23.35
C ASN A 30 36.85 -46.24 24.45
N VAL A 31 37.19 -45.07 25.00
CA VAL A 31 38.16 -44.96 26.10
C VAL A 31 37.64 -45.64 27.38
N ALA A 32 36.34 -45.58 27.64
CA ALA A 32 35.72 -46.20 28.82
C ALA A 32 35.56 -47.74 28.72
N GLY A 33 35.94 -48.35 27.58
CA GLY A 33 35.80 -49.77 27.30
C GLY A 33 34.35 -50.20 27.04
N THR A 34 33.44 -49.27 26.80
CA THR A 34 32.00 -49.56 26.68
C THR A 34 31.68 -50.36 25.41
N PHE A 35 32.53 -50.29 24.37
CA PHE A 35 32.38 -51.08 23.14
C PHE A 35 32.79 -52.56 23.26
N SER A 36 33.42 -52.98 24.37
CA SER A 36 33.70 -54.39 24.63
C SER A 36 32.51 -55.14 25.25
N LEU A 37 31.39 -54.44 25.50
CA LEU A 37 30.13 -55.02 25.93
C LEU A 37 29.29 -55.38 24.69
N ASP A 38 28.52 -56.46 24.78
CA ASP A 38 27.58 -56.83 23.70
C ASP A 38 26.55 -55.71 23.48
N PHE A 39 26.19 -55.49 22.20
CA PHE A 39 25.21 -54.48 21.84
C PHE A 39 23.86 -54.79 22.49
N CYS A 40 23.38 -53.88 23.31
CA CYS A 40 22.17 -54.06 24.10
C CYS A 40 21.37 -52.75 24.17
N VAL A 41 20.07 -52.82 23.87
CA VAL A 41 19.14 -51.67 23.83
C VAL A 41 18.04 -51.80 24.90
N GLU A 42 18.14 -52.78 25.80
CA GLU A 42 17.21 -52.89 26.92
C GLU A 42 17.37 -51.73 27.91
N ASP A 43 16.30 -51.38 28.63
CA ASP A 43 16.29 -50.31 29.64
C ASP A 43 17.43 -50.44 30.67
N ARG A 44 17.80 -51.67 31.02
CA ARG A 44 18.92 -51.95 31.94
C ARG A 44 20.27 -51.51 31.36
N CYS A 45 20.50 -51.72 30.07
CA CYS A 45 21.71 -51.32 29.38
C CYS A 45 21.75 -49.81 29.14
N LEU A 46 20.62 -49.20 28.76
CA LEU A 46 20.50 -47.75 28.63
C LEU A 46 20.76 -47.03 29.95
N LYS A 47 20.25 -47.56 31.06
CA LYS A 47 20.49 -47.02 32.40
C LYS A 47 21.95 -47.14 32.80
N TYR A 48 22.59 -48.29 32.56
CA TYR A 48 24.03 -48.46 32.82
C TYR A 48 24.89 -47.47 32.03
N LEU A 49 24.55 -47.25 30.75
CA LEU A 49 25.25 -46.32 29.86
C LEU A 49 25.03 -44.87 30.30
N TYR A 50 23.81 -44.52 30.72
CA TYR A 50 23.49 -43.22 31.33
C TYR A 50 24.29 -43.00 32.61
N ASP A 51 24.23 -43.93 33.58
CA ASP A 51 24.90 -43.78 34.87
C ASP A 51 26.43 -43.66 34.72
N ARG A 52 27.02 -44.38 33.76
CA ARG A 52 28.48 -44.35 33.49
C ARG A 52 28.95 -43.08 32.77
N HIS A 53 28.08 -42.45 31.97
CA HIS A 53 28.42 -41.26 31.17
C HIS A 53 27.55 -40.04 31.51
N GLN A 54 26.91 -40.04 32.68
CA GLN A 54 25.85 -39.10 33.06
C GLN A 54 26.28 -37.64 32.90
N TYR A 55 27.47 -37.29 33.40
CA TYR A 55 27.98 -35.92 33.32
C TYR A 55 28.12 -35.41 31.89
N PHE A 56 28.55 -36.25 30.94
CA PHE A 56 28.68 -35.86 29.54
C PHE A 56 27.31 -35.71 28.88
N ILE A 57 26.41 -36.67 29.14
CA ILE A 57 25.04 -36.64 28.61
C ILE A 57 24.29 -35.41 29.12
N GLU A 58 24.37 -35.11 30.43
CA GLU A 58 23.75 -33.93 31.02
C GLU A 58 24.34 -32.64 30.45
N LEU A 59 25.66 -32.56 30.25
CA LEU A 59 26.31 -31.40 29.61
C LEU A 59 25.77 -31.17 28.19
N VAL A 60 25.64 -32.23 27.39
CA VAL A 60 25.08 -32.16 26.02
C VAL A 60 23.63 -31.70 26.06
N ILE A 61 22.83 -32.19 27.02
CA ILE A 61 21.43 -31.78 27.19
C ILE A 61 21.34 -30.29 27.54
N VAL A 62 22.15 -29.80 28.49
CA VAL A 62 22.16 -28.38 28.90
C VAL A 62 22.56 -27.47 27.74
N ILE A 63 23.63 -27.83 27.01
CA ILE A 63 24.08 -27.07 25.84
C ILE A 63 23.00 -27.05 24.75
N ASN A 64 22.35 -28.19 24.47
CA ASN A 64 21.26 -28.24 23.48
C ASN A 64 20.04 -27.44 23.91
N LYS A 65 19.65 -27.47 25.19
CA LYS A 65 18.57 -26.63 25.72
C LYS A 65 18.90 -25.15 25.53
N PHE A 66 20.14 -24.75 25.79
CA PHE A 66 20.60 -23.38 25.58
C PHE A 66 20.58 -22.98 24.10
N LEU A 67 21.12 -23.81 23.22
CA LEU A 67 21.10 -23.61 21.76
C LEU A 67 19.67 -23.52 21.21
N ALA A 68 18.77 -24.39 21.69
CA ALA A 68 17.36 -24.36 21.30
C ALA A 68 16.68 -23.06 21.75
N GLY A 69 16.95 -22.59 22.97
CA GLY A 69 16.47 -21.30 23.45
C GLY A 69 16.97 -20.13 22.60
N PHE A 70 18.26 -20.13 22.24
CA PHE A 70 18.82 -19.14 21.32
C PHE A 70 18.15 -19.19 19.95
N ALA A 71 17.99 -20.38 19.37
CA ALA A 71 17.34 -20.56 18.08
C ALA A 71 15.88 -20.05 18.10
N ALA A 72 15.15 -20.27 19.20
CA ALA A 72 13.79 -19.77 19.36
C ALA A 72 13.74 -18.23 19.38
N ILE A 73 14.58 -17.58 20.18
CA ILE A 73 14.64 -16.11 20.27
C ILE A 73 15.02 -15.50 18.92
N PHE A 74 16.06 -16.02 18.27
CA PHE A 74 16.49 -15.54 16.95
C PHE A 74 15.47 -15.82 15.87
N GLY A 75 14.77 -16.96 15.93
CA GLY A 75 13.70 -17.32 15.00
C GLY A 75 12.54 -16.33 15.06
N VAL A 76 12.10 -15.97 16.26
CA VAL A 76 11.03 -14.97 16.47
C VAL A 76 11.48 -13.59 15.99
N ALA A 77 12.67 -13.14 16.39
CA ALA A 77 13.21 -11.84 15.96
C ALA A 77 13.35 -11.76 14.43
N TYR A 78 13.81 -12.84 13.80
CA TYR A 78 13.89 -12.92 12.35
C TYR A 78 12.52 -12.90 11.68
N GLY A 79 11.57 -13.70 12.18
CA GLY A 79 10.21 -13.72 11.67
C GLY A 79 9.57 -12.33 11.70
N TYR A 80 9.84 -11.55 12.75
CA TYR A 80 9.40 -10.17 12.87
C TYR A 80 10.04 -9.25 11.82
N VAL A 81 11.37 -9.29 11.64
CA VAL A 81 12.06 -8.47 10.62
C VAL A 81 11.60 -8.84 9.22
N ALA A 82 11.50 -10.13 8.91
CA ALA A 82 11.02 -10.62 7.62
C ALA A 82 9.57 -10.19 7.36
N PHE A 83 8.72 -10.20 8.39
CA PHE A 83 7.36 -9.69 8.30
C PHE A 83 7.33 -8.18 7.98
N LEU A 84 8.18 -7.38 8.62
CA LEU A 84 8.26 -5.94 8.35
C LEU A 84 8.71 -5.63 6.92
N GLU A 85 9.75 -6.32 6.43
CA GLU A 85 10.21 -6.20 5.04
C GLU A 85 9.10 -6.60 4.06
N GLN A 86 8.48 -7.76 4.30
CA GLN A 86 7.39 -8.25 3.46
C GLN A 86 6.18 -7.31 3.47
N SER A 87 5.87 -6.68 4.61
CA SER A 87 4.79 -5.70 4.72
C SER A 87 5.08 -4.47 3.87
N LYS A 88 6.31 -3.94 3.90
CA LYS A 88 6.73 -2.81 3.05
C LYS A 88 6.67 -3.15 1.57
N ASP A 89 7.20 -4.31 1.18
CA ASP A 89 7.16 -4.78 -0.20
C ASP A 89 5.72 -4.95 -0.70
N ARG A 90 4.83 -5.49 0.16
CA ARG A 90 3.40 -5.60 -0.16
C ARG A 90 2.75 -4.23 -0.33
N ALA A 91 3.02 -3.27 0.55
CA ALA A 91 2.48 -1.92 0.45
C ALA A 91 2.90 -1.25 -0.86
N PHE A 92 4.18 -1.32 -1.22
CA PHE A 92 4.72 -0.77 -2.46
C PHE A 92 4.13 -1.44 -3.71
N ASN A 93 4.10 -2.77 -3.75
CA ASN A 93 3.51 -3.51 -4.88
C ASN A 93 1.98 -3.29 -4.98
N ASN A 94 1.31 -3.04 -3.86
CA ASN A 94 -0.10 -2.66 -3.88
C ASN A 94 -0.29 -1.23 -4.41
N HIS A 95 0.55 -0.28 -4.01
CA HIS A 95 0.57 1.07 -4.56
C HIS A 95 0.72 1.05 -6.09
N LEU A 96 1.73 0.35 -6.62
CA LEU A 96 1.97 0.27 -8.06
C LEU A 96 0.78 -0.32 -8.81
N ARG A 97 0.24 -1.46 -8.36
CA ARG A 97 -0.92 -2.10 -8.99
C ARG A 97 -2.16 -1.20 -8.98
N ASN A 98 -2.41 -0.50 -7.89
CA ASN A 98 -3.54 0.43 -7.81
C ASN A 98 -3.33 1.67 -8.68
N LEU A 99 -2.11 2.18 -8.78
CA LEU A 99 -1.79 3.28 -9.70
C LEU A 99 -1.98 2.85 -11.16
N GLU A 100 -1.49 1.67 -11.54
CA GLU A 100 -1.70 1.11 -12.89
C GLU A 100 -3.19 0.96 -13.22
N PHE A 101 -3.96 0.37 -12.30
CA PHE A 101 -5.42 0.24 -12.45
C PHE A 101 -6.09 1.61 -12.57
N PHE A 102 -5.73 2.55 -11.69
CA PHE A 102 -6.25 3.92 -11.71
C PHE A 102 -5.97 4.59 -13.05
N VAL A 103 -4.71 4.60 -13.50
CA VAL A 103 -4.32 5.20 -14.78
C VAL A 103 -5.07 4.56 -15.94
N SER A 104 -5.14 3.23 -15.99
CA SER A 104 -5.84 2.51 -17.06
C SER A 104 -7.32 2.85 -17.08
N PHE A 105 -7.97 2.87 -15.92
CA PHE A 105 -9.38 3.21 -15.80
C PHE A 105 -9.63 4.66 -16.24
N ILE A 106 -8.87 5.63 -15.72
CA ILE A 106 -9.06 7.04 -16.07
C ILE A 106 -8.81 7.30 -17.56
N LYS A 107 -7.79 6.65 -18.16
CA LYS A 107 -7.58 6.73 -19.61
C LYS A 107 -8.80 6.26 -20.40
N SER A 108 -9.39 5.13 -20.00
CA SER A 108 -10.58 4.60 -20.66
C SER A 108 -11.81 5.51 -20.53
N GLU A 109 -11.92 6.24 -19.43
CA GLU A 109 -13.00 7.22 -19.23
C GLU A 109 -12.75 8.51 -20.00
N ILE A 110 -11.49 8.97 -20.10
CA ILE A 110 -11.11 10.13 -20.92
C ILE A 110 -11.36 9.85 -22.40
N ASP A 111 -11.09 8.65 -22.89
CA ASP A 111 -11.29 8.28 -24.31
C ASP A 111 -12.77 8.33 -24.74
N ARG A 112 -13.71 8.43 -23.78
CA ARG A 112 -15.14 8.61 -24.04
C ARG A 112 -15.59 10.08 -24.03
N LEU A 113 -14.67 11.01 -23.76
CA LEU A 113 -14.93 12.44 -23.69
C LEU A 113 -14.45 13.11 -24.98
N ASP A 114 -15.14 14.17 -25.40
CA ASP A 114 -14.86 14.83 -26.66
C ASP A 114 -13.79 15.92 -26.51
N TYR A 115 -13.72 16.54 -25.34
CA TYR A 115 -12.94 17.76 -25.10
C TYR A 115 -11.76 17.59 -24.12
N LEU A 116 -11.57 16.39 -23.56
CA LEU A 116 -10.44 16.07 -22.71
C LEU A 116 -9.57 15.00 -23.37
N SER A 117 -8.26 15.18 -23.25
CA SER A 117 -7.27 14.24 -23.80
C SER A 117 -6.48 13.56 -22.69
N GLN A 118 -5.94 12.37 -22.95
CA GLN A 118 -5.05 11.72 -21.97
C GLN A 118 -3.81 12.58 -21.68
N SER A 119 -3.31 13.35 -22.66
CA SER A 119 -2.18 14.25 -22.51
C SER A 119 -2.46 15.47 -21.62
N SER A 120 -3.73 15.81 -21.42
CA SER A 120 -4.12 16.93 -20.54
C SER A 120 -4.25 16.53 -19.07
N VAL A 121 -3.92 15.29 -18.69
CA VAL A 121 -4.06 14.80 -17.32
C VAL A 121 -2.73 14.30 -16.78
N ASP A 122 -2.27 14.92 -15.68
CA ASP A 122 -1.22 14.38 -14.84
C ASP A 122 -1.83 13.35 -13.89
N PHE A 123 -1.75 12.08 -14.30
CA PHE A 123 -2.28 10.98 -13.52
C PHE A 123 -1.61 10.82 -12.15
N ASN A 124 -0.34 11.22 -12.00
CA ASN A 124 0.36 11.10 -10.72
C ASN A 124 -0.17 12.14 -9.72
N ILE A 125 -0.33 13.39 -10.16
CA ILE A 125 -0.93 14.45 -9.33
C ILE A 125 -2.36 14.05 -8.95
N LEU A 126 -3.15 13.61 -9.92
CA LEU A 126 -4.53 13.21 -9.67
C LEU A 126 -4.61 12.02 -8.71
N TYR A 127 -3.77 11.00 -8.89
CA TYR A 127 -3.73 9.83 -8.02
C TYR A 127 -3.27 10.19 -6.60
N GLN A 128 -2.22 11.01 -6.46
CA GLN A 128 -1.73 11.47 -5.14
C GLN A 128 -2.76 12.35 -4.43
N LEU A 129 -3.58 13.11 -5.16
CA LEU A 129 -4.66 13.90 -4.58
C LEU A 129 -5.75 13.00 -3.96
N ILE A 130 -6.04 11.86 -4.59
CA ILE A 130 -7.03 10.88 -4.11
C ILE A 130 -6.44 9.99 -3.02
N TYR A 131 -5.19 9.52 -3.19
CA TYR A 131 -4.52 8.58 -2.29
C TYR A 131 -3.10 9.06 -1.90
N PRO A 132 -2.97 10.12 -1.08
CA PRO A 132 -1.68 10.74 -0.76
C PRO A 132 -0.69 9.82 -0.05
N ASN A 133 -1.21 8.83 0.71
CA ASN A 133 -0.40 7.90 1.51
C ASN A 133 -0.46 6.46 0.96
N SER A 134 -0.77 6.30 -0.32
CA SER A 134 -0.88 5.00 -0.98
C SER A 134 0.40 4.17 -0.90
N SER A 135 1.58 4.81 -0.94
CA SER A 135 2.89 4.16 -0.78
C SER A 135 3.11 3.55 0.61
N GLU A 136 2.38 4.03 1.62
CA GLU A 136 2.35 3.46 2.98
C GLU A 136 1.27 2.37 3.13
N GLY A 137 0.56 2.04 2.05
CA GLY A 137 -0.56 1.09 2.07
C GLY A 137 -1.89 1.67 2.57
N LYS A 138 -2.00 3.00 2.71
CA LYS A 138 -3.23 3.68 3.17
C LYS A 138 -4.02 4.22 1.98
N MET A 139 -5.21 3.64 1.75
CA MET A 139 -6.09 3.98 0.61
C MET A 139 -7.46 4.54 1.04
N SER A 140 -7.59 5.01 2.28
CA SER A 140 -8.88 5.43 2.86
C SER A 140 -9.00 6.94 3.13
N ASN A 141 -7.96 7.72 2.84
CA ASN A 141 -7.97 9.16 3.07
C ASN A 141 -8.09 9.91 1.74
N PHE A 142 -9.26 10.53 1.53
CA PHE A 142 -9.62 11.27 0.31
C PHE A 142 -9.80 12.77 0.58
N ASP A 143 -9.37 13.27 1.74
CA ASP A 143 -9.77 14.60 2.21
C ASP A 143 -9.24 15.73 1.31
N GLY A 144 -8.04 15.56 0.75
CA GLY A 144 -7.46 16.49 -0.23
C GLY A 144 -8.34 16.59 -1.49
N TYR A 145 -8.67 15.45 -2.09
CA TYR A 145 -9.58 15.37 -3.23
C TYR A 145 -10.97 15.96 -2.91
N LYS A 146 -11.59 15.54 -1.80
CA LYS A 146 -12.92 16.03 -1.38
C LYS A 146 -12.94 17.55 -1.19
N SER A 147 -11.89 18.11 -0.57
CA SER A 147 -11.76 19.55 -0.39
C SER A 147 -11.68 20.27 -1.74
N GLY A 148 -10.91 19.74 -2.69
CA GLY A 148 -10.83 20.26 -4.05
C GLY A 148 -12.16 20.23 -4.79
N VAL A 149 -12.87 19.10 -4.74
CA VAL A 149 -14.20 18.94 -5.38
C VAL A 149 -15.21 19.88 -4.73
N LYS A 150 -15.19 20.01 -3.41
CA LYS A 150 -16.06 20.93 -2.68
C LYS A 150 -15.81 22.39 -3.07
N GLU A 151 -14.54 22.82 -3.15
CA GLU A 151 -14.20 24.18 -3.59
C GLU A 151 -14.71 24.47 -5.01
N LEU A 152 -14.53 23.51 -5.93
CA LEU A 152 -15.05 23.62 -7.30
C LEU A 152 -16.58 23.73 -7.30
N ARG A 153 -17.24 22.84 -6.58
CA ARG A 153 -18.70 22.78 -6.49
C ARG A 153 -19.29 24.07 -5.89
N ASP A 154 -18.75 24.53 -4.77
CA ASP A 154 -19.18 25.75 -4.10
C ASP A 154 -19.00 26.98 -5.02
N TYR A 155 -17.91 26.99 -5.80
CA TYR A 155 -17.68 28.01 -6.82
C TYR A 155 -18.74 27.99 -7.93
N VAL A 156 -19.02 26.82 -8.52
CA VAL A 156 -20.01 26.66 -9.61
C VAL A 156 -21.41 27.06 -9.12
N ILE A 157 -21.81 26.63 -7.92
CA ILE A 157 -23.09 27.01 -7.31
C ILE A 157 -23.17 28.53 -7.11
N SER A 158 -22.13 29.13 -6.56
CA SER A 158 -22.07 30.59 -6.33
C SER A 158 -22.17 31.37 -7.63
N TYR A 159 -21.44 30.93 -8.67
CA TYR A 159 -21.51 31.53 -10.00
C TYR A 159 -22.91 31.38 -10.62
N SER A 160 -23.49 30.17 -10.56
CA SER A 160 -24.85 29.85 -11.05
C SER A 160 -25.96 30.64 -10.36
N ASN A 161 -25.95 30.72 -9.03
CA ASN A 161 -26.94 31.48 -8.27
C ASN A 161 -26.85 32.99 -8.54
N GLY A 162 -25.66 33.49 -8.93
CA GLY A 162 -25.49 34.86 -9.41
C GLY A 162 -26.38 35.18 -10.63
N TYR A 163 -26.75 34.19 -11.43
CA TYR A 163 -27.66 34.34 -12.58
C TYR A 163 -29.14 34.19 -12.19
N LYS A 164 -29.48 33.28 -11.25
CA LYS A 164 -30.88 32.98 -10.87
C LYS A 164 -31.58 34.11 -10.09
N GLY A 165 -30.81 34.88 -9.31
CA GLY A 165 -31.39 35.75 -8.27
C GLY A 165 -31.75 37.19 -8.67
N GLY A 166 -31.47 37.67 -9.88
CA GLY A 166 -31.67 39.08 -10.26
C GLY A 166 -30.89 40.13 -9.43
N LEU A 167 -30.25 39.72 -8.34
CA LEU A 167 -29.61 40.55 -7.32
C LEU A 167 -28.14 40.87 -7.60
N LYS A 168 -27.58 40.30 -8.67
CA LYS A 168 -26.35 40.80 -9.26
C LYS A 168 -26.53 40.88 -10.76
N LYS A 169 -26.23 42.05 -11.30
CA LYS A 169 -25.72 42.22 -12.66
C LYS A 169 -24.49 41.33 -12.81
N VAL A 170 -24.62 40.01 -12.90
CA VAL A 170 -23.61 39.22 -13.60
C VAL A 170 -23.87 39.57 -15.03
N PRO A 171 -23.07 40.47 -15.62
CA PRO A 171 -23.45 40.98 -16.91
C PRO A 171 -23.40 39.77 -17.83
N ASN A 172 -24.27 39.77 -18.82
CA ASN A 172 -24.14 38.95 -20.02
C ASN A 172 -22.86 39.36 -20.81
N SER A 173 -21.83 39.86 -20.12
CA SER A 173 -20.58 40.36 -20.66
C SER A 173 -19.54 39.27 -20.70
N GLU A 174 -18.76 39.39 -21.76
CA GLU A 174 -17.56 38.61 -22.04
C GLU A 174 -16.59 38.57 -20.84
N VAL A 175 -16.53 39.64 -20.05
CA VAL A 175 -15.66 39.76 -18.86
C VAL A 175 -16.05 38.77 -17.75
N SER A 176 -17.34 38.58 -17.46
CA SER A 176 -17.80 37.62 -16.44
C SER A 176 -17.45 36.19 -16.84
N PHE A 177 -17.74 35.86 -18.10
CA PHE A 177 -17.42 34.54 -18.64
C PHE A 177 -15.91 34.28 -18.67
N PHE A 178 -15.11 35.27 -19.09
CA PHE A 178 -13.65 35.17 -19.07
C PHE A 178 -13.11 34.87 -17.66
N ASN A 179 -13.64 35.56 -16.64
CA ASN A 179 -13.27 35.31 -15.25
C ASN A 179 -13.68 33.91 -14.79
N HIS A 180 -14.86 33.44 -15.19
CA HIS A 180 -15.33 32.10 -14.89
C HIS A 180 -14.46 31.01 -15.51
N LYS A 181 -14.21 31.12 -16.83
CA LYS A 181 -13.29 30.24 -17.55
C LYS A 181 -11.92 30.18 -16.87
N LYS A 182 -11.33 31.34 -16.55
CA LYS A 182 -10.02 31.41 -15.87
C LYS A 182 -10.05 30.72 -14.50
N LYS A 183 -11.16 30.84 -13.76
CA LYS A 183 -11.32 30.21 -12.44
C LYS A 183 -11.50 28.69 -12.55
N ILE A 184 -12.29 28.19 -13.51
CA ILE A 184 -12.44 26.75 -13.79
C ILE A 184 -11.10 26.15 -14.19
N ILE A 185 -10.38 26.75 -15.14
CA ILE A 185 -9.04 26.28 -15.56
C ILE A 185 -8.09 26.22 -14.34
N LYS A 186 -8.10 27.25 -13.49
CA LYS A 186 -7.28 27.28 -12.27
C LYS A 186 -7.66 26.16 -11.28
N LEU A 187 -8.95 25.86 -11.14
CA LEU A 187 -9.43 24.80 -10.25
C LEU A 187 -9.10 23.42 -10.82
N ALA A 188 -9.27 23.20 -12.12
CA ALA A 188 -8.93 21.95 -12.80
C ALA A 188 -7.44 21.60 -12.65
N LYS A 189 -6.56 22.60 -12.73
CA LYS A 189 -5.12 22.41 -12.46
C LYS A 189 -4.81 21.84 -11.08
N LYS A 190 -5.64 22.08 -10.06
CA LYS A 190 -5.45 21.47 -8.73
C LYS A 190 -5.61 19.96 -8.75
N PHE A 191 -6.37 19.43 -9.72
CA PHE A 191 -6.54 18.00 -9.95
C PHE A 191 -5.49 17.44 -10.93
N GLY A 192 -4.52 18.25 -11.37
CA GLY A 192 -3.60 17.86 -12.44
C GLY A 192 -4.26 17.79 -13.81
N ILE A 193 -5.38 18.49 -14.04
CA ILE A 193 -6.11 18.47 -15.31
C ILE A 193 -5.97 19.83 -16.00
N ASP A 194 -5.36 19.83 -17.18
CA ASP A 194 -5.20 21.00 -18.04
C ASP A 194 -6.36 21.12 -19.02
N VAL A 195 -7.33 21.96 -18.66
CA VAL A 195 -8.53 22.19 -19.45
C VAL A 195 -8.26 23.17 -20.60
N ALA A 196 -8.73 22.83 -21.81
CA ALA A 196 -8.53 23.65 -23.01
C ALA A 196 -9.16 25.05 -22.87
N ASN A 197 -8.40 26.07 -23.30
CA ASN A 197 -8.86 27.46 -23.29
C ASN A 197 -9.60 27.81 -24.59
N LEU A 198 -10.87 27.39 -24.68
CA LEU A 198 -11.71 27.60 -25.87
C LEU A 198 -12.61 28.84 -25.78
N PRO A 199 -13.22 29.28 -26.90
CA PRO A 199 -14.28 30.29 -26.91
C PRO A 199 -15.51 29.85 -26.08
N LYS A 200 -16.41 30.81 -25.82
CA LYS A 200 -17.57 30.58 -24.95
C LYS A 200 -18.47 29.43 -25.41
N SER A 201 -18.71 29.30 -26.72
CA SER A 201 -19.56 28.26 -27.30
C SER A 201 -19.11 26.86 -26.91
N ASP A 202 -17.80 26.62 -26.91
CA ASP A 202 -17.25 25.27 -26.77
C ASP A 202 -16.78 24.99 -25.33
N PHE A 203 -16.48 26.04 -24.57
CA PHE A 203 -15.98 25.90 -23.20
C PHE A 203 -17.00 25.25 -22.26
N PHE A 204 -18.30 25.40 -22.49
CA PHE A 204 -19.32 24.70 -21.68
C PHE A 204 -19.28 23.19 -21.88
N SER A 205 -18.95 22.73 -23.09
CA SER A 205 -18.76 21.30 -23.38
C SER A 205 -17.51 20.78 -22.71
N VAL A 206 -16.42 21.54 -22.78
CA VAL A 206 -15.16 21.26 -22.07
C VAL A 206 -15.40 21.15 -20.55
N GLU A 207 -16.12 22.10 -19.97
CA GLU A 207 -16.50 22.10 -18.56
C GLU A 207 -17.35 20.88 -18.21
N SER A 208 -18.31 20.52 -19.07
CA SER A 208 -19.16 19.36 -18.85
C SER A 208 -18.36 18.06 -18.82
N ASP A 209 -17.38 17.90 -19.70
CA ASP A 209 -16.53 16.70 -19.73
C ASP A 209 -15.61 16.63 -18.50
N PHE A 210 -15.06 17.76 -18.08
CA PHE A 210 -14.33 17.85 -16.80
C PHE A 210 -15.19 17.43 -15.61
N PHE A 211 -16.46 17.88 -15.55
CA PHE A 211 -17.38 17.52 -14.47
C PHE A 211 -17.76 16.04 -14.50
N LYS A 212 -18.02 15.47 -15.69
CA LYS A 212 -18.28 14.03 -15.84
C LYS A 212 -17.11 13.20 -15.33
N LEU A 213 -15.88 13.59 -15.69
CA LEU A 213 -14.67 12.88 -15.24
C LEU A 213 -14.55 12.89 -13.71
N LEU A 214 -14.77 14.04 -13.06
CA LEU A 214 -14.77 14.13 -11.60
C LEU A 214 -15.87 13.29 -10.94
N ASP A 215 -17.05 13.19 -11.56
CA ASP A 215 -18.13 12.35 -11.03
C ASP A 215 -17.77 10.86 -11.10
N VAL A 216 -17.21 10.42 -12.22
CA VAL A 216 -16.75 9.03 -12.37
C VAL A 216 -15.62 8.73 -11.39
N ILE A 217 -14.67 9.65 -11.20
CA ILE A 217 -13.60 9.50 -10.20
C ILE A 217 -14.20 9.38 -8.79
N THR A 218 -15.09 10.29 -8.43
CA THR A 218 -15.72 10.35 -7.10
C THR A 218 -16.49 9.07 -6.82
N THR A 219 -17.21 8.55 -7.80
CA THR A 219 -18.04 7.36 -7.63
C THR A 219 -17.25 6.06 -7.59
N THR A 220 -16.17 5.96 -8.36
CA THR A 220 -15.35 4.74 -8.46
C THR A 220 -14.32 4.63 -7.34
N PHE A 221 -13.63 5.74 -7.02
CA PHE A 221 -12.43 5.68 -6.18
C PHE A 221 -12.64 6.13 -4.73
N THR A 222 -13.76 6.77 -4.40
CA THR A 222 -14.07 7.13 -3.00
C THR A 222 -15.00 6.10 -2.36
N ASN A 223 -14.74 5.77 -1.09
CA ASN A 223 -15.52 4.78 -0.33
C ASN A 223 -16.60 5.41 0.57
N GLU A 224 -17.00 6.65 0.27
CA GLU A 224 -18.00 7.39 1.04
C GLU A 224 -19.39 6.75 0.92
N ARG A 225 -20.20 6.88 1.99
CA ARG A 225 -21.61 6.49 1.96
C ARG A 225 -22.34 7.26 0.87
N GLU A 226 -23.34 6.64 0.26
CA GLU A 226 -24.07 7.21 -0.89
C GLU A 226 -24.55 8.64 -0.65
N VAL A 227 -25.09 8.92 0.56
CA VAL A 227 -25.59 10.24 0.96
C VAL A 227 -24.48 11.30 1.02
N GLU A 228 -23.29 10.93 1.50
CA GLU A 228 -22.14 11.83 1.60
C GLU A 228 -21.52 12.05 0.22
N ARG A 229 -21.35 10.97 -0.55
CA ARG A 229 -20.87 10.98 -1.93
C ARG A 229 -21.69 11.92 -2.82
N ALA A 230 -23.02 11.89 -2.69
CA ALA A 230 -23.93 12.75 -3.45
C ALA A 230 -23.62 14.26 -3.31
N ARG A 231 -23.02 14.70 -2.19
CA ARG A 231 -22.66 16.11 -1.97
C ARG A 231 -21.45 16.56 -2.78
N PHE A 232 -20.71 15.62 -3.36
CA PHE A 232 -19.50 15.88 -4.14
C PHE A 232 -19.73 15.66 -5.65
N LEU A 233 -20.93 15.26 -6.07
CA LEU A 233 -21.22 15.03 -7.49
C LEU A 233 -21.58 16.35 -8.18
N MET A 234 -20.88 16.63 -9.28
CA MET A 234 -21.01 17.82 -10.12
C MET A 234 -22.29 17.78 -10.95
N HIS A 235 -22.75 16.62 -11.44
CA HIS A 235 -24.04 16.53 -12.15
C HIS A 235 -25.25 16.89 -11.29
N LYS A 236 -25.11 16.91 -9.95
CA LYS A 236 -26.17 17.35 -9.04
C LYS A 236 -26.20 18.85 -8.82
N VAL A 237 -25.32 19.61 -9.47
CA VAL A 237 -25.30 21.08 -9.41
C VAL A 237 -26.21 21.63 -10.50
N ASP A 238 -27.16 22.47 -10.09
CA ASP A 238 -28.05 23.19 -11.02
C ASP A 238 -27.30 24.39 -11.63
N ILE A 239 -27.00 24.31 -12.94
CA ILE A 239 -26.17 25.28 -13.66
C ILE A 239 -27.08 26.16 -14.52
N HIS A 240 -27.20 27.44 -14.13
CA HIS A 240 -28.11 28.42 -14.74
C HIS A 240 -27.45 29.40 -15.72
N TYR A 241 -26.12 29.32 -15.90
CA TYR A 241 -25.36 30.23 -16.76
C TYR A 241 -25.02 29.66 -18.15
N ARG A 242 -25.45 28.42 -18.40
CA ARG A 242 -25.31 27.73 -19.69
C ARG A 242 -26.42 28.13 -20.64
#